data_AF-A0A564ZI76-F1
#
_entry.id   AF-A0A564ZI76-F1
#
_cell.length_a   1.000
_cell.length_b   1.000
_cell.length_c   1.000
_cell.angle_alpha   90.00
_cell.angle_beta   90.00
_cell.angle_gamma   90.00
#
_symmetry.space_group_name_H-M   'P 1'
#
loop_
_entity.id
_entity.type
_entity.pdbx_description
1 polymer ?
#
loop_
_entity_poly.entity_id
_entity_poly.type
_entity_poly.pdbx_seq_one_letter_code
_entity_poly.pdbx_strand_id
1 'polypeptide(L)'
;MRKSTLFLCAASAEIVALGLLLIHASLSEQARRASLQQNAAIVKRLGLTDLALFPEARYTRHLSQADWHSAFQDHPLSLEHFPSGSFTLPPKDVWSNDARLD
;
A
#
# COMPACT_ATOMS: atom_id res chain seq x y z
N MET A 1 6.57 -14.46 -37.67
CA MET A 1 6.79 -13.09 -37.14
C MET A 1 8.16 -13.02 -36.49
N ARG A 2 8.89 -11.91 -36.59
CA ARG A 2 10.18 -11.77 -35.89
C ARG A 2 9.92 -11.66 -34.38
N LYS A 3 10.79 -12.25 -33.55
CA LYS A 3 10.65 -12.21 -32.08
C LYS A 3 10.57 -10.78 -31.54
N SER A 4 11.32 -9.85 -32.15
CA SER A 4 11.28 -8.43 -31.82
C SER A 4 9.92 -7.79 -32.11
N THR A 5 9.25 -8.16 -33.20
CA THR A 5 7.89 -7.68 -33.51
C THR A 5 6.89 -8.13 -32.45
N LEU A 6 6.98 -9.39 -32.01
CA LEU A 6 6.10 -9.93 -30.97
C LEU A 6 6.31 -9.22 -29.62
N PHE A 7 7.57 -8.99 -29.24
CA PHE A 7 7.93 -8.23 -28.05
C PHE A 7 7.38 -6.80 -28.09
N LEU A 8 7.59 -6.07 -29.19
CA LEU A 8 7.10 -4.69 -29.33
C LEU A 8 5.57 -4.62 -29.28
N CYS A 9 4.86 -5.57 -29.90
CA CYS A 9 3.40 -5.66 -29.80
C CYS A 9 2.94 -5.89 -28.36
N ALA A 10 3.57 -6.83 -27.65
CA ALA A 10 3.25 -7.10 -26.25
C ALA A 10 3.50 -5.88 -25.34
N ALA A 11 4.69 -5.27 -25.44
CA ALA A 11 5.04 -4.08 -24.67
C ALA A 11 4.09 -2.90 -24.96
N SER A 12 3.71 -2.71 -26.22
CA SER A 12 2.73 -1.66 -26.60
C SER A 12 1.36 -1.93 -25.99
N ALA A 13 0.91 -3.19 -25.99
CA ALA A 13 -0.36 -3.59 -25.37
C ALA A 13 -0.35 -3.34 -23.85
N GLU A 14 0.76 -3.63 -23.17
CA GLU A 14 0.93 -3.35 -21.74
C GLU A 14 0.89 -1.85 -21.44
N ILE A 15 1.56 -1.02 -22.24
CA ILE A 15 1.54 0.44 -22.10
C ILE A 15 0.11 0.97 -22.26
N VAL A 16 -0.62 0.48 -23.27
CA VAL A 16 -2.02 0.87 -23.49
C VAL A 16 -2.89 0.43 -22.31
N ALA A 17 -2.73 -0.81 -21.82
CA ALA A 17 -3.46 -1.31 -20.67
C ALA A 17 -3.18 -0.47 -19.41
N LEU A 18 -1.92 -0.12 -19.15
CA LEU A 18 -1.54 0.76 -18.05
C LEU A 18 -2.19 2.14 -18.18
N GLY A 19 -2.16 2.73 -19.39
CA GLY A 19 -2.82 4.01 -19.67
C GLY A 19 -4.33 3.97 -19.39
N LEU A 20 -5.01 2.90 -19.82
CA LEU A 20 -6.43 2.70 -19.55
C LEU A 20 -6.72 2.55 -18.05
N LEU A 21 -5.87 1.83 -17.31
CA LEU A 21 -5.99 1.69 -15.85
C LEU A 21 -5.85 3.03 -15.13
N LEU A 22 -4.90 3.88 -15.56
CA LEU A 22 -4.72 5.22 -14.98
C LEU A 22 -5.91 6.13 -15.27
N ILE A 23 -6.44 6.10 -16.50
CA ILE A 23 -7.65 6.84 -16.86
C ILE A 23 -8.82 6.35 -16.01
N HIS A 24 -9.04 5.03 -15.91
CA HIS A 24 -10.09 4.45 -15.08
C HIS A 24 -9.95 4.86 -13.61
N ALA A 25 -8.74 4.83 -13.06
CA ALA A 25 -8.46 5.26 -11.69
C ALA A 25 -8.84 6.74 -11.48
N SER A 26 -8.45 7.63 -12.39
CA SER A 26 -8.76 9.06 -12.30
C SER A 26 -10.26 9.35 -12.39
N LEU A 27 -11.00 8.64 -13.25
CA LEU A 27 -12.45 8.78 -13.37
C LEU A 27 -13.19 8.18 -12.15
N SER A 28 -12.68 7.07 -11.62
CA SER A 28 -13.29 6.37 -10.47
C SER A 28 -13.02 7.06 -9.13
N GLU A 29 -12.00 7.91 -9.07
CA GLU A 29 -11.62 8.67 -7.88
C GLU A 29 -12.79 9.48 -7.31
N GLN A 30 -13.55 10.16 -8.17
CA GLN A 30 -14.68 10.98 -7.71
C GLN A 30 -15.78 10.16 -7.03
N ALA A 31 -16.07 8.96 -7.56
CA ALA A 31 -17.02 8.03 -6.94
C ALA A 31 -16.49 7.49 -5.61
N ARG A 32 -15.19 7.22 -5.52
CA ARG A 32 -14.53 6.71 -4.31
C ARG A 32 -14.39 7.75 -3.19
N ARG A 33 -14.23 9.03 -3.53
CA ARG A 33 -14.10 10.13 -2.55
C ARG A 33 -15.27 10.20 -1.58
N ALA A 34 -16.49 10.01 -2.06
CA ALA A 34 -17.68 10.02 -1.20
C ALA A 34 -17.63 8.89 -0.15
N SER A 35 -17.24 7.68 -0.56
CA SER A 35 -17.06 6.55 0.36
C SER A 35 -15.92 6.80 1.35
N LEU A 36 -14.80 7.37 0.91
CA LEU A 36 -13.68 7.73 1.79
C LEU A 36 -14.10 8.76 2.86
N GLN A 37 -14.86 9.79 2.48
CA GLN A 37 -15.38 10.79 3.41
C GLN A 37 -16.36 10.17 4.43
N GLN A 38 -17.23 9.25 3.99
CA GLN A 38 -18.12 8.52 4.88
C GLN A 38 -17.33 7.68 5.89
N ASN A 39 -16.32 6.94 5.44
CA ASN A 39 -15.49 6.13 6.33
C ASN A 39 -14.71 6.99 7.32
N ALA A 40 -14.15 8.12 6.89
CA ALA A 40 -13.48 9.07 7.77
C ALA A 40 -14.44 9.62 8.85
N ALA A 41 -15.70 9.88 8.50
CA ALA A 41 -16.70 10.30 9.48
C ALA A 41 -17.02 9.20 10.51
N ILE A 42 -17.04 7.93 10.09
CA ILE A 42 -17.23 6.77 10.98
C ILE A 42 -16.03 6.64 11.93
N VAL A 43 -14.80 6.68 11.41
CA VAL A 43 -13.56 6.66 12.20
C VAL A 43 -13.61 7.74 13.28
N LYS A 44 -13.96 8.97 12.91
CA LYS A 44 -14.11 10.10 13.85
C LYS A 44 -15.18 9.84 14.90
N ARG A 45 -16.36 9.32 14.51
CA ARG A 45 -17.48 9.04 15.43
C ARG A 45 -17.16 7.95 16.44
N LEU A 46 -16.39 6.95 16.02
CA LEU A 46 -15.99 5.82 16.85
C LEU A 46 -14.75 6.11 17.70
N GLY A 47 -14.12 7.29 17.55
CA GLY A 47 -12.89 7.62 18.26
C GLY A 47 -11.70 6.74 17.83
N LEU A 48 -11.74 6.20 16.62
CA LEU A 48 -10.62 5.45 16.05
C LEU A 48 -9.52 6.43 15.66
N THR A 49 -8.27 6.00 15.80
CA THR A 49 -7.10 6.83 15.50
C THR A 49 -7.00 7.18 14.02
N ASP A 50 -7.35 6.25 13.12
CA ASP A 50 -7.30 6.48 11.68
C ASP A 50 -8.17 5.48 10.87
N LEU A 51 -8.31 5.75 9.57
CA LEU A 51 -8.85 4.84 8.57
C LEU A 51 -7.82 3.76 8.22
N ALA A 52 -7.99 2.56 8.77
CA ALA A 52 -7.16 1.41 8.41
C ALA A 52 -7.29 1.10 6.91
N LEU A 53 -6.23 1.37 6.13
CA LEU A 53 -6.18 1.03 4.70
C LEU A 53 -6.20 -0.48 4.47
N PHE A 54 -5.63 -1.23 5.42
CA PHE A 54 -5.59 -2.69 5.43
C PHE A 54 -5.94 -3.19 6.84
N PRO A 55 -7.03 -3.95 7.02
CA PRO A 55 -7.43 -4.45 8.33
C PRO A 55 -6.59 -5.66 8.79
N GLU A 56 -5.98 -6.35 7.84
CA GLU A 56 -5.33 -7.66 7.97
C GLU A 56 -3.96 -7.60 8.66
N ALA A 57 -2.94 -6.99 8.06
CA ALA A 57 -1.63 -6.88 8.70
C ALA A 57 -1.58 -5.69 9.67
N ARG A 58 -1.29 -5.96 10.95
CA ARG A 58 -1.40 -4.97 12.04
C ARG A 58 -0.50 -3.73 11.83
N TYR A 59 0.68 -3.92 11.26
CA TYR A 59 1.65 -2.85 10.95
C TYR A 59 1.30 -2.06 9.68
N THR A 60 0.32 -2.51 8.89
CA THR A 60 -0.16 -1.81 7.69
C THR A 60 -1.36 -0.91 7.96
N ARG A 61 -1.89 -0.91 9.19
CA ARG A 61 -3.04 -0.07 9.60
C ARG A 61 -2.68 1.41 9.70
N HIS A 62 -1.47 1.72 10.17
CA HIS A 62 -0.95 3.07 10.21
C HIS A 62 0.57 2.99 10.12
N LEU A 63 1.12 3.16 8.90
CA LEU A 63 2.55 2.94 8.64
C LEU A 63 3.47 3.78 9.52
N SER A 64 3.00 4.95 9.97
CA SER A 64 3.74 5.83 10.88
C SER A 64 3.40 5.65 12.36
N GLN A 65 2.49 4.73 12.72
CA GLN A 65 2.17 4.35 14.10
C GLN A 65 2.23 2.82 14.28
N ALA A 66 3.18 2.16 13.61
CA ALA A 66 3.55 0.82 14.01
C ALA A 66 3.98 0.87 15.48
N ASP A 67 3.21 0.23 16.34
CA ASP A 67 3.35 0.30 17.80
C ASP A 67 4.69 -0.30 18.23
N TRP A 68 5.63 0.56 18.68
CA TRP A 68 6.97 0.20 19.14
C TRP A 68 6.96 -0.87 20.24
N HIS A 69 5.86 -1.02 20.98
CA HIS A 69 5.75 -1.92 22.12
C HIS A 69 4.83 -3.12 21.90
N SER A 70 4.33 -3.34 20.68
CA SER A 70 3.63 -4.57 20.35
C SER A 70 4.59 -5.75 20.40
N ALA A 71 4.45 -6.63 21.40
CA ALA A 71 5.16 -7.90 21.41
C ALA A 71 4.83 -8.70 20.13
N PHE A 72 5.84 -9.26 19.48
CA PHE A 72 5.73 -9.99 18.21
C PHE A 72 5.35 -9.10 17.01
N GLN A 73 6.09 -8.01 16.78
CA GLN A 73 6.02 -7.34 15.48
C GLN A 73 6.55 -8.26 14.39
N ASP A 74 5.78 -8.38 13.32
CA ASP A 74 6.22 -8.99 12.08
C ASP A 74 7.08 -7.99 11.30
N HIS A 75 8.24 -8.44 10.79
CA HIS A 75 9.08 -7.63 9.92
C HIS A 75 8.29 -7.25 8.65
N PRO A 76 8.47 -6.05 8.04
CA PRO A 76 7.73 -5.63 6.82
C PRO A 76 7.84 -6.58 5.62
N LEU A 77 8.79 -7.52 5.64
CA LEU A 77 9.00 -8.56 4.64
C LEU A 77 9.01 -9.98 5.26
N SER A 78 8.48 -10.13 6.46
CA SER A 78 8.30 -11.45 7.07
C SER A 78 7.34 -12.28 6.23
N LEU A 79 7.49 -13.60 6.29
CA LEU A 79 6.55 -14.52 5.65
C LEU A 79 5.25 -14.51 6.46
N GLU A 80 4.33 -13.62 6.07
CA GLU A 80 2.99 -13.56 6.63
C GLU A 80 1.94 -14.11 5.66
N HIS A 81 0.76 -14.40 6.19
CA HIS A 81 -0.37 -14.87 5.39
C HIS A 81 -1.10 -13.71 4.67
N PHE A 82 -0.83 -12.46 5.07
CA PHE A 82 -1.56 -11.30 4.59
C PHE A 82 -0.86 -10.68 3.38
N PRO A 83 -1.57 -10.43 2.26
CA PRO A 83 -0.95 -9.81 1.09
C PRO A 83 -0.54 -8.35 1.32
N SER A 84 -1.15 -7.66 2.30
CA SER A 84 -0.88 -6.24 2.58
C SER A 84 0.56 -5.92 2.97
N GLY A 85 1.29 -6.80 3.63
CA GLY A 85 2.70 -6.54 3.99
C GLY A 85 3.59 -6.28 2.79
N SER A 86 3.26 -6.84 1.62
CA SER A 86 4.02 -6.59 0.37
C SER A 86 3.90 -5.17 -0.15
N PHE A 87 2.91 -4.37 0.30
CA PHE A 87 2.77 -2.97 -0.09
C PHE A 87 3.59 -2.01 0.77
N THR A 88 4.26 -2.52 1.81
CA THR A 88 5.04 -1.71 2.75
C THR A 88 6.52 -2.04 2.64
N LEU A 89 7.33 -1.03 2.31
CA LEU A 89 8.79 -1.16 2.30
C LEU A 89 9.34 -0.79 3.68
N PRO A 90 10.46 -1.41 4.11
CA PRO A 90 11.14 -0.98 5.32
C PRO A 90 11.55 0.50 5.22
N PRO A 91 11.56 1.25 6.34
CA PRO A 91 11.98 2.65 6.33
C PRO A 91 13.43 2.74 5.82
N LYS A 92 13.69 3.70 4.93
CA LYS A 92 15.00 3.85 4.27
C LYS A 92 16.12 4.21 5.25
N ASP A 93 15.77 4.82 6.38
CA ASP A 93 16.73 5.34 7.35
C ASP A 93 17.19 4.31 8.40
N VAL A 94 16.59 3.10 8.44
CA VAL A 94 17.01 2.04 9.38
C VAL A 94 18.45 1.58 9.11
N TRP A 95 18.94 1.72 7.88
CA TRP A 95 20.30 1.31 7.47
C TRP A 95 21.30 2.45 7.44
N SER A 96 20.86 3.70 7.62
CA SER A 96 21.71 4.90 7.51
C SER A 96 22.34 5.32 8.83
N ASN A 97 21.96 4.72 9.95
CA ASN A 97 22.47 5.12 11.25
C ASN A 97 22.91 3.88 12.03
N ASP A 98 24.15 3.89 12.49
CA ASP A 98 24.54 3.31 13.76
C ASP A 98 23.73 3.98 14.89
N ALA A 99 22.40 3.84 14.86
CA ALA A 99 21.52 4.16 15.96
C ALA A 99 21.70 3.05 16.99
N ARG A 100 22.87 3.12 17.66
CA ARG A 100 23.05 2.89 19.08
C ARG A 100 21.73 2.54 19.77
N LEU A 101 21.54 1.23 19.93
CA LEU A 101 20.55 0.64 20.81
C LEU A 101 21.05 0.89 22.25
N ASP A 102 20.90 2.13 22.70
CA ASP A 102 21.06 2.56 24.09
C ASP A 102 19.67 2.67 24.73
#